data_AF-A0A453HFN2-F1
#
_entry.id   AF-A0A453HFN2-F1
#
_cell.length_a   1.000
_cell.length_b   1.000
_cell.length_c   1.000
_cell.angle_alpha   90.00
_cell.angle_beta   90.00
_cell.angle_gamma   90.00
#
_symmetry.space_group_name_H-M   'P 1'
#
loop_
_entity.id
_entity.type
_entity.pdbx_description
1 polymer ?
#
loop_
_entity_poly.entity_id
_entity_poly.type
_entity_poly.pdbx_seq_one_letter_code
_entity_poly.pdbx_strand_id
1 'polypeptide(L)'
;IRLSSPAALHFPPSERNSLSPVNPPAMDDISSRYEIPRTAEFLRGRAYTRVALQFPDELLKDAPAVARALRAELGGGAKLFVMADTAYNSCCVDEVGASNIDAQCVVHYGHSCMSPTSNLPAFFVFGKAPLDISLCCRSLLDCSRESSKPVLVLCGLEYAHALDDLKRATMELCKSDCQNSEIHYAEVLCSEMSPSSSSTAEEQCSQSNGSTHNDGLPADNDDLATLVNNCCNVEGSTRKYNLGGLTWRVSTDEKMDDYLLYWIGQDNSAFANIALTFNKCDIGLPSSSFYG
;
A
#
# COMPACT_ATOMS: atom_id res chain seq x y z
N ILE A 1 1.13 -22.48 -47.89
CA ILE A 1 2.53 -22.62 -48.37
C ILE A 1 3.15 -21.22 -48.40
N ARG A 2 4.22 -21.05 -47.62
CA ARG A 2 5.16 -19.91 -47.48
C ARG A 2 4.65 -18.54 -47.04
N LEU A 3 4.99 -18.24 -45.78
CA LEU A 3 5.13 -16.93 -45.15
C LEU A 3 6.28 -16.13 -45.81
N SER A 4 6.06 -14.86 -46.11
CA SER A 4 7.10 -13.87 -46.39
C SER A 4 7.29 -12.96 -45.17
N SER A 5 8.56 -12.79 -44.80
CA SER A 5 9.11 -12.10 -43.62
C SER A 5 8.72 -10.61 -43.54
N PRO A 6 8.53 -10.02 -42.34
CA PRO A 6 8.43 -8.57 -42.20
C PRO A 6 9.81 -7.91 -42.26
N ALA A 7 9.88 -6.83 -43.03
CA ALA A 7 11.07 -6.02 -43.27
C ALA A 7 11.67 -5.47 -41.97
N ALA A 8 12.99 -5.62 -41.82
CA ALA A 8 13.77 -4.95 -40.80
C ALA A 8 13.80 -3.43 -41.08
N LEU A 9 13.36 -2.64 -40.11
CA LEU A 9 13.49 -1.18 -40.12
C LEU A 9 14.96 -0.81 -39.92
N HIS A 10 15.55 -0.16 -40.93
CA HIS A 10 16.90 0.39 -40.88
C HIS A 10 16.83 1.83 -40.34
N PHE A 11 17.39 2.07 -39.15
CA PHE A 11 17.48 3.40 -38.56
C PHE A 11 18.77 4.11 -39.04
N PRO A 12 18.70 5.36 -39.56
CA PRO A 12 19.89 6.15 -39.89
C PRO A 12 20.63 6.60 -38.61
N PRO A 13 21.96 6.83 -38.67
CA PRO A 13 22.73 7.25 -37.50
C PRO A 13 22.42 8.71 -37.16
N SER A 14 21.80 8.96 -36.01
CA SER A 14 21.58 10.31 -35.48
C SER A 14 22.77 10.78 -34.63
N GLU A 15 23.01 12.09 -34.73
CA GLU A 15 24.21 12.81 -34.31
C GLU A 15 24.47 12.77 -32.79
N ARG A 16 25.76 12.73 -32.48
CA ARG A 16 26.33 12.59 -31.13
C ARG A 16 26.19 13.92 -30.37
N ASN A 17 25.07 14.10 -29.67
CA ASN A 17 24.97 15.16 -28.67
C ASN A 17 25.56 14.65 -27.36
N SER A 18 26.66 15.27 -26.92
CA SER A 18 27.40 14.94 -25.70
C SER A 18 26.57 15.28 -24.45
N LEU A 19 25.78 14.31 -23.99
CA LEU A 19 25.22 14.29 -22.65
C LEU A 19 26.29 13.75 -21.69
N SER A 20 26.52 14.48 -20.59
CA SER A 20 27.33 14.03 -19.46
C SER A 20 26.86 12.64 -18.99
N PRO A 21 27.76 11.76 -18.52
CA PRO A 21 27.37 10.45 -18.03
C PRO A 21 26.44 10.64 -16.82
N VAL A 22 25.16 10.30 -16.99
CA VAL A 22 24.29 10.05 -15.85
C VAL A 22 24.84 8.78 -15.21
N ASN A 23 25.52 8.92 -14.07
CA ASN A 23 25.99 7.78 -13.31
C ASN A 23 24.78 6.87 -13.05
N PRO A 24 24.86 5.57 -13.36
CA PRO A 24 23.83 4.64 -12.92
C PRO A 24 23.71 4.74 -11.39
N PRO A 25 22.49 4.67 -10.82
CA PRO A 25 22.32 4.68 -9.37
C PRO A 25 23.23 3.60 -8.77
N ALA A 26 23.99 3.97 -7.74
CA ALA A 26 24.91 3.06 -7.07
C ALA A 26 24.14 1.78 -6.66
N MET A 27 24.74 0.59 -6.85
CA MET A 27 24.06 -0.69 -6.60
C MET A 27 23.43 -0.80 -5.19
N ASP A 28 23.99 -0.08 -4.20
CA ASP A 28 23.47 -0.02 -2.84
C ASP A 28 22.09 0.67 -2.74
N ASP A 29 21.77 1.61 -3.63
CA ASP A 29 20.47 2.30 -3.66
C ASP A 29 19.37 1.35 -4.15
N ILE A 30 19.61 0.62 -5.26
CA ILE A 30 18.62 -0.33 -5.80
C ILE A 30 18.30 -1.43 -4.77
N SER A 31 19.32 -2.01 -4.13
CA SER A 31 19.11 -3.10 -3.19
C SER A 31 18.24 -2.69 -1.99
N SER A 32 18.53 -1.52 -1.41
CA SER A 32 17.80 -1.00 -0.23
C SER A 32 16.42 -0.45 -0.59
N ARG A 33 16.31 0.29 -1.71
CA ARG A 33 15.08 0.95 -2.14
C ARG A 33 14.00 -0.03 -2.58
N TYR A 34 14.41 -1.11 -3.25
CA TYR A 34 13.51 -2.16 -3.75
C TYR A 34 13.50 -3.41 -2.86
N GLU A 35 14.08 -3.33 -1.66
CA GLU A 35 14.07 -4.40 -0.64
C GLU A 35 14.49 -5.79 -1.17
N ILE A 36 15.49 -5.82 -2.06
CA ILE A 36 15.90 -7.02 -2.80
C ILE A 36 16.12 -8.24 -1.88
N PRO A 37 16.83 -8.13 -0.73
CA PRO A 37 17.05 -9.28 0.15
C PRO A 37 15.74 -9.82 0.75
N ARG A 38 14.85 -8.93 1.20
CA ARG A 38 13.57 -9.30 1.83
C ARG A 38 12.64 -9.95 0.81
N THR A 39 12.57 -9.40 -0.40
CA THR A 39 11.82 -10.01 -1.50
C THR A 39 12.39 -11.38 -1.84
N ALA A 40 13.71 -11.53 -1.94
CA ALA A 40 14.32 -12.83 -2.25
C ALA A 40 14.08 -13.87 -1.14
N GLU A 41 14.12 -13.47 0.13
CA GLU A 41 13.77 -14.32 1.27
C GLU A 41 12.32 -14.82 1.19
N PHE A 42 11.36 -13.92 0.95
CA PHE A 42 9.96 -14.28 0.76
C PHE A 42 9.76 -15.29 -0.38
N LEU A 43 10.36 -15.01 -1.55
CA LEU A 43 10.24 -15.87 -2.73
C LEU A 43 10.85 -17.26 -2.48
N ARG A 44 12.00 -17.32 -1.81
CA ARG A 44 12.68 -18.58 -1.46
C ARG A 44 11.90 -19.36 -0.40
N GLY A 45 11.37 -18.69 0.61
CA GLY A 45 10.59 -19.30 1.70
C GLY A 45 9.34 -20.02 1.22
N ARG A 46 8.74 -19.56 0.12
CA ARG A 46 7.58 -20.21 -0.53
C ARG A 46 7.92 -21.04 -1.77
N ALA A 47 9.20 -21.18 -2.09
CA ALA A 47 9.70 -21.92 -3.25
C ALA A 47 9.03 -21.51 -4.58
N TYR A 48 8.78 -20.21 -4.76
CA TYR A 48 8.23 -19.70 -6.03
C TYR A 48 9.27 -19.78 -7.14
N THR A 49 8.89 -20.38 -8.27
CA THR A 49 9.74 -20.63 -9.44
C THR A 49 9.41 -19.74 -10.63
N ARG A 50 8.22 -19.13 -10.66
CA ARG A 50 7.78 -18.17 -11.67
C ARG A 50 7.13 -16.97 -10.98
N VAL A 51 7.73 -15.80 -11.13
CA VAL A 51 7.34 -14.60 -10.39
C VAL A 51 7.12 -13.45 -11.37
N ALA A 52 5.97 -12.82 -11.26
CA ALA A 52 5.67 -11.57 -11.96
C ALA A 52 6.21 -10.38 -11.16
N LEU A 53 6.88 -9.44 -11.82
CA LEU A 53 7.33 -8.19 -11.23
C LEU A 53 6.50 -7.05 -11.84
N GLN A 54 5.67 -6.43 -11.02
CA GLN A 54 4.80 -5.33 -11.39
C GLN A 54 5.41 -4.01 -10.92
N PHE A 55 5.60 -3.07 -11.84
CA PHE A 55 6.09 -1.73 -11.53
C PHE A 55 5.09 -0.72 -12.08
N PRO A 56 4.77 0.37 -11.37
CA PRO A 56 4.10 1.51 -11.98
C PRO A 56 5.05 2.20 -12.96
N ASP A 57 4.48 3.00 -13.87
CA ASP A 57 5.19 3.57 -15.01
C ASP A 57 6.45 4.36 -14.61
N GLU A 58 6.38 5.10 -13.50
CA GLU A 58 7.48 5.89 -12.97
C GLU A 58 8.68 5.06 -12.47
N LEU A 59 8.46 3.78 -12.16
CA LEU A 59 9.48 2.83 -11.69
C LEU A 59 9.94 1.83 -12.78
N LEU A 60 9.28 1.79 -13.95
CA LEU A 60 9.64 0.84 -15.03
C LEU A 60 11.08 1.00 -15.52
N LYS A 61 11.63 2.22 -15.47
CA LYS A 61 13.04 2.49 -15.81
C LYS A 61 14.04 1.68 -14.98
N ASP A 62 13.67 1.32 -13.75
CA ASP A 62 14.51 0.60 -12.80
C ASP A 62 14.31 -0.92 -12.87
N ALA A 63 13.24 -1.39 -13.53
CA ALA A 63 12.87 -2.80 -13.60
C ALA A 63 13.99 -3.73 -14.08
N PRO A 64 14.80 -3.39 -15.11
CA PRO A 64 15.94 -4.22 -15.51
C PRO A 64 17.02 -4.35 -14.42
N ALA A 65 17.24 -3.30 -13.63
CA ALA A 65 18.22 -3.32 -12.53
C ALA A 65 17.71 -4.16 -11.35
N VAL A 66 16.45 -3.97 -10.97
CA VAL A 66 15.77 -4.75 -9.91
C VAL A 66 15.75 -6.23 -10.27
N ALA A 67 15.37 -6.59 -11.50
CA ALA A 67 15.33 -7.99 -11.94
C ALA A 67 16.72 -8.65 -11.94
N ARG A 68 17.79 -7.91 -12.28
CA ARG A 68 19.17 -8.41 -12.18
C ARG A 68 19.60 -8.62 -10.74
N ALA A 69 19.32 -7.65 -9.86
CA ALA A 69 19.65 -7.74 -8.44
C ALA A 69 18.94 -8.92 -7.77
N LEU A 70 17.62 -9.07 -7.99
CA LEU A 70 16.87 -10.23 -7.49
C LEU A 70 17.39 -11.55 -8.03
N ARG A 71 17.74 -11.63 -9.32
CA ARG A 71 18.28 -12.87 -9.90
C ARG A 71 19.61 -13.26 -9.25
N ALA A 72 20.47 -12.29 -8.98
CA ALA A 72 21.73 -12.51 -8.26
C ALA A 72 21.46 -13.01 -6.84
N GLU A 73 20.57 -12.36 -6.10
CA GLU A 73 20.20 -12.71 -4.72
C GLU A 73 19.53 -14.10 -4.62
N LEU A 74 18.71 -14.46 -5.62
CA LEU A 74 18.02 -15.76 -5.68
C LEU A 74 18.91 -16.92 -6.14
N GLY A 75 20.10 -16.65 -6.68
CA GLY A 75 21.00 -17.70 -7.20
C GLY A 75 20.40 -18.50 -8.37
N GLY A 76 19.47 -17.92 -9.13
CA GLY A 76 18.81 -18.59 -10.26
C GLY A 76 17.63 -19.51 -9.92
N GLY A 77 17.15 -19.52 -8.67
CA GLY A 77 16.05 -20.38 -8.22
C GLY A 77 14.66 -20.04 -8.77
N ALA A 78 14.47 -18.85 -9.37
CA ALA A 78 13.19 -18.42 -9.92
C ALA A 78 13.34 -17.68 -11.26
N LYS A 79 12.37 -17.87 -12.16
CA LYS A 79 12.19 -17.08 -13.37
C LYS A 79 11.39 -15.82 -13.03
N LEU A 80 11.98 -14.66 -13.33
CA LEU A 80 11.39 -13.35 -13.09
C LEU A 80 10.90 -12.75 -14.41
N PHE A 81 9.66 -12.26 -14.42
CA PHE A 81 9.02 -11.65 -15.58
C PHE A 81 8.58 -10.24 -15.23
N VAL A 82 9.15 -9.23 -15.91
CA VAL A 82 8.70 -7.84 -15.78
C VAL A 82 7.43 -7.67 -16.59
N MET A 83 6.36 -7.20 -15.95
CA MET A 83 5.08 -6.97 -16.62
C MET A 83 5.13 -5.67 -17.43
N ALA A 84 4.49 -5.67 -18.60
CA ALA A 84 4.61 -4.61 -19.60
C ALA A 84 3.40 -3.67 -19.69
N ASP A 85 2.25 -4.03 -19.09
CA ASP A 85 1.03 -3.23 -19.13
C ASP A 85 0.57 -2.92 -17.69
N THR A 86 1.01 -1.77 -17.19
CA THR A 86 0.70 -1.30 -15.82
C THR A 86 0.00 0.05 -15.77
N ALA A 87 -0.17 0.70 -16.92
CA ALA A 87 -0.63 2.09 -17.02
C ALA A 87 -2.06 2.30 -16.49
N TYR A 88 -2.89 1.25 -16.49
CA TYR A 88 -4.28 1.30 -15.99
C TYR A 88 -4.48 0.60 -14.64
N ASN A 89 -3.44 -0.01 -14.06
CA ASN A 89 -3.50 -0.79 -12.82
C ASN A 89 -2.35 -0.44 -11.85
N SER A 90 -1.85 0.80 -11.89
CA SER A 90 -0.65 1.21 -11.15
C SER A 90 -0.70 0.97 -9.63
N CYS A 91 -1.88 0.93 -9.01
CA CYS A 91 -2.05 0.65 -7.58
C CYS A 91 -2.57 -0.76 -7.25
N CYS A 92 -3.07 -1.53 -8.21
CA CYS A 92 -3.70 -2.84 -8.00
C CYS A 92 -2.83 -3.97 -8.57
N VAL A 93 -2.87 -5.15 -7.96
CA VAL A 93 -2.18 -6.33 -8.49
C VAL A 93 -2.86 -6.81 -9.80
N ASP A 94 -2.08 -6.95 -10.88
CA ASP A 94 -2.58 -7.49 -12.16
C ASP A 94 -2.51 -9.02 -12.18
N GLU A 95 -3.53 -9.65 -11.61
CA GLU A 95 -3.64 -11.11 -11.60
C GLU A 95 -3.81 -11.72 -12.99
N VAL A 96 -4.45 -10.99 -13.92
CA VAL A 96 -4.71 -11.48 -15.27
C VAL A 96 -3.41 -11.51 -16.07
N GLY A 97 -2.65 -10.42 -16.05
CA GLY A 97 -1.33 -10.35 -16.68
C GLY A 97 -0.36 -11.38 -16.10
N ALA A 98 -0.34 -11.52 -14.77
CA ALA A 98 0.48 -12.52 -14.09
C ALA A 98 0.07 -13.97 -14.40
N SER A 99 -1.23 -14.25 -14.53
CA SER A 99 -1.74 -15.59 -14.87
C SER A 99 -1.38 -16.00 -16.29
N ASN A 100 -1.32 -15.06 -17.24
CA ASN A 100 -0.94 -15.33 -18.63
C ASN A 100 0.50 -15.86 -18.79
N ILE A 101 1.35 -15.67 -17.78
CA ILE A 101 2.71 -16.19 -17.71
C ILE A 101 2.86 -17.25 -16.61
N ASP A 102 1.77 -17.89 -16.18
CA ASP A 102 1.75 -18.90 -15.12
C ASP A 102 2.55 -18.47 -13.88
N ALA A 103 2.48 -17.19 -13.50
CA ALA A 103 3.16 -16.71 -12.30
C ALA A 103 2.51 -17.33 -11.06
N GLN A 104 3.34 -17.64 -10.06
CA GLN A 104 2.89 -18.20 -8.79
C GLN A 104 2.70 -17.12 -7.72
N CYS A 105 3.24 -15.93 -7.98
CA CYS A 105 3.16 -14.76 -7.11
C CYS A 105 3.47 -13.49 -7.93
N VAL A 106 2.91 -12.37 -7.49
CA VAL A 106 3.25 -11.03 -7.97
C VAL A 106 4.07 -10.30 -6.92
N VAL A 107 5.22 -9.75 -7.31
CA VAL A 107 5.91 -8.72 -6.52
C VAL A 107 5.48 -7.36 -7.08
N HIS A 108 4.74 -6.60 -6.29
CA HIS A 108 4.20 -5.29 -6.66
C HIS A 108 5.03 -4.16 -6.04
N TYR A 109 5.63 -3.32 -6.87
CA TYR A 109 6.49 -2.22 -6.42
C TYR A 109 5.75 -0.88 -6.42
N GLY A 110 6.11 -0.01 -5.47
CA GLY A 110 5.60 1.36 -5.39
C GLY A 110 4.22 1.45 -4.75
N HIS A 111 3.45 2.45 -5.20
CA HIS A 111 2.13 2.74 -4.65
C HIS A 111 1.19 1.54 -4.80
N SER A 112 0.42 1.25 -3.75
CA SER A 112 -0.54 0.16 -3.74
C SER A 112 -1.78 0.55 -2.97
N CYS A 113 -2.95 0.19 -3.50
CA CYS A 113 -4.21 0.28 -2.76
C CYS A 113 -4.41 -0.88 -1.78
N MET A 114 -3.56 -1.93 -1.88
CA MET A 114 -3.70 -3.20 -1.17
C MET A 114 -5.10 -3.81 -1.27
N SER A 115 -5.73 -3.68 -2.45
CA SER A 115 -6.98 -4.40 -2.73
C SER A 115 -6.77 -5.91 -2.62
N PRO A 116 -7.72 -6.67 -2.03
CA PRO A 116 -7.58 -8.10 -1.87
C PRO A 116 -7.37 -8.82 -3.20
N THR A 117 -6.38 -9.72 -3.23
CA THR A 117 -6.19 -10.64 -4.35
C THR A 117 -7.16 -11.83 -4.28
N SER A 118 -7.51 -12.41 -5.42
CA SER A 118 -8.43 -13.55 -5.55
C SER A 118 -7.72 -14.86 -5.91
N ASN A 119 -6.69 -14.82 -6.78
CA ASN A 119 -6.06 -16.03 -7.31
C ASN A 119 -4.57 -16.15 -6.97
N LEU A 120 -3.85 -15.02 -6.94
CA LEU A 120 -2.39 -15.03 -6.78
C LEU A 120 -1.98 -14.31 -5.49
N PRO A 121 -1.05 -14.90 -4.70
CA PRO A 121 -0.44 -14.17 -3.60
C PRO A 121 0.39 -13.01 -4.13
N ALA A 122 0.47 -11.93 -3.35
CA ALA A 122 1.24 -10.75 -3.68
C ALA A 122 2.23 -10.39 -2.57
N PHE A 123 3.38 -9.86 -2.97
CA PHE A 123 4.38 -9.25 -2.09
C PHE A 123 4.59 -7.80 -2.49
N PHE A 124 4.30 -6.88 -1.58
CA PHE A 124 4.37 -5.45 -1.84
C PHE A 124 5.69 -4.85 -1.36
N VAL A 125 6.29 -4.01 -2.20
CA VAL A 125 7.48 -3.22 -1.88
C VAL A 125 7.12 -1.74 -2.08
N PHE A 126 6.75 -1.06 -1.00
CA PHE A 126 6.19 0.30 -1.06
C PHE A 126 7.23 1.38 -1.35
N GLY A 127 8.51 1.08 -1.14
CA GLY A 127 9.59 2.05 -1.25
C GLY A 127 9.81 2.84 0.06
N LYS A 128 10.76 3.77 0.01
CA LYS A 128 11.20 4.57 1.16
C LYS A 128 11.27 6.04 0.79
N ALA A 129 10.13 6.71 0.79
CA ALA A 129 10.08 8.14 0.50
C ALA A 129 10.75 8.93 1.63
N PRO A 130 11.56 9.96 1.33
CA PRO A 130 12.24 10.72 2.36
C PRO A 130 11.23 11.42 3.29
N LEU A 131 11.50 11.42 4.60
CA LEU A 131 10.69 12.11 5.59
C LEU A 131 11.59 12.82 6.60
N ASP A 132 11.44 14.14 6.74
CA ASP A 132 12.05 14.89 7.85
C ASP A 132 11.24 14.64 9.13
N ILE A 133 11.70 13.66 9.91
CA ILE A 133 11.10 13.28 11.20
C ILE A 133 10.96 14.48 12.13
N SER A 134 12.00 15.32 12.25
CA SER A 134 12.03 16.39 13.24
C SER A 134 11.05 17.50 12.91
N LEU A 135 10.94 17.86 11.63
CA LEU A 135 9.94 18.82 11.18
C LEU A 135 8.54 18.20 11.30
N CYS A 136 8.37 16.91 10.97
CA CYS A 136 7.05 16.26 10.93
C CYS A 136 6.46 16.14 12.34
N CYS A 137 7.28 15.74 13.32
CA CYS A 137 6.90 15.74 14.73
C CYS A 137 6.42 17.12 15.19
N ARG A 138 7.13 18.20 14.84
CA ARG A 138 6.72 19.56 15.25
C ARG A 138 5.36 19.93 14.67
N SER A 139 5.16 19.70 13.38
CA SER A 139 3.87 19.97 12.71
C SER A 139 2.73 19.13 13.30
N LEU A 140 2.99 17.86 13.63
CA LEU A 140 2.02 16.99 14.30
C LEU A 140 1.64 17.52 15.69
N LEU A 141 2.63 17.94 16.49
CA LEU A 141 2.40 18.48 17.83
C LEU A 141 1.68 19.83 17.79
N ASP A 142 2.04 20.71 16.85
CA ASP A 142 1.32 21.98 16.66
C ASP A 142 -0.14 21.71 16.26
N CYS A 143 -0.38 20.76 15.36
CA CYS A 143 -1.73 20.32 15.00
C CYS A 143 -2.50 19.74 16.20
N SER A 144 -1.84 18.94 17.06
CA SER A 144 -2.48 18.38 18.26
C SER A 144 -2.77 19.41 19.35
N ARG A 145 -2.08 20.56 19.35
CA ARG A 145 -2.32 21.68 20.29
C ARG A 145 -3.48 22.56 19.85
N GLU A 146 -3.68 22.70 18.54
CA GLU A 146 -4.76 23.47 17.95
C GLU A 146 -6.12 22.75 18.04
N SER A 147 -6.10 21.43 18.25
CA SER A 147 -7.29 20.59 18.35
C SER A 147 -7.51 20.06 19.77
N SER A 148 -8.77 20.02 20.21
CA SER A 148 -9.15 19.34 21.45
C SER A 148 -9.43 17.84 21.25
N LYS A 149 -9.34 17.36 20.00
CA LYS A 149 -9.62 15.96 19.62
C LYS A 149 -8.34 15.10 19.73
N PRO A 150 -8.45 13.80 20.06
CA PRO A 150 -7.36 12.87 19.84
C PRO A 150 -6.95 12.88 18.35
N VAL A 151 -5.65 12.74 18.10
CA VAL A 151 -5.09 12.74 16.74
C VAL A 151 -4.83 11.31 16.29
N LEU A 152 -5.33 10.93 15.12
CA LEU A 152 -4.97 9.69 14.44
C LEU A 152 -4.03 9.99 13.27
N VAL A 153 -2.79 9.52 13.38
CA VAL A 153 -1.77 9.63 12.32
C VAL A 153 -1.97 8.52 11.30
N LEU A 154 -2.16 8.93 10.05
CA LEU A 154 -2.27 8.08 8.85
C LEU A 154 -1.12 8.43 7.91
N CYS A 155 -0.63 7.48 7.09
CA CYS A 155 0.43 7.77 6.14
C CYS A 155 0.30 7.02 4.81
N GLY A 156 0.89 7.58 3.76
CA GLY A 156 1.20 6.82 2.55
C GLY A 156 2.13 5.65 2.88
N LEU A 157 1.95 4.52 2.20
CA LEU A 157 2.71 3.30 2.47
C LEU A 157 4.21 3.47 2.19
N GLU A 158 4.59 4.41 1.32
CA GLU A 158 5.97 4.79 1.05
C GLU A 158 6.70 5.39 2.27
N TYR A 159 5.96 5.84 3.30
CA TYR A 159 6.48 6.34 4.57
C TYR A 159 6.46 5.31 5.70
N ALA A 160 5.97 4.08 5.45
CA ALA A 160 5.87 3.02 6.46
C ALA A 160 7.20 2.77 7.21
N HIS A 161 8.31 2.83 6.49
CA HIS A 161 9.66 2.63 7.02
C HIS A 161 10.08 3.65 8.08
N ALA A 162 9.45 4.84 8.12
CA ALA A 162 9.80 5.95 8.98
C ALA A 162 8.83 6.14 10.17
N LEU A 163 7.73 5.37 10.20
CA LEU A 163 6.64 5.58 11.16
C LEU A 163 7.06 5.29 12.60
N ASP A 164 7.89 4.27 12.83
CA ASP A 164 8.41 3.94 14.16
C ASP A 164 9.36 5.01 14.70
N ASP A 165 10.21 5.58 13.83
CA ASP A 165 11.12 6.66 14.20
C ASP A 165 10.35 7.94 14.49
N LEU A 166 9.31 8.25 13.69
CA LEU A 166 8.39 9.34 13.96
C LEU A 166 7.70 9.17 15.30
N LYS A 167 7.14 7.99 15.58
CA LYS A 167 6.46 7.68 16.83
C LYS A 167 7.38 7.87 18.04
N ARG A 168 8.62 7.39 17.94
CA ARG A 168 9.66 7.55 18.97
C ARG A 168 9.99 9.02 19.21
N ALA A 169 10.27 9.76 18.14
CA ALA A 169 10.62 11.18 18.22
C ALA A 169 9.48 12.04 18.78
N THR A 170 8.23 11.78 18.37
CA THR A 170 7.05 12.46 18.92
C THR A 170 6.91 12.18 20.42
N MET A 171 7.06 10.92 20.86
CA MET A 171 7.01 10.58 22.29
C MET A 171 8.10 11.26 23.12
N GLU A 172 9.31 11.42 22.57
CA GLU A 172 10.40 12.12 23.25
C GLU A 172 10.12 13.61 23.40
N LEU A 173 9.55 14.25 22.38
CA LEU A 173 9.15 15.66 22.43
C LEU A 173 7.94 15.90 23.35
N CYS A 174 6.99 14.97 23.41
CA CYS A 174 5.86 15.06 24.35
C CYS A 174 6.30 14.99 25.82
N LYS A 175 7.40 14.31 26.17
CA LYS A 175 7.90 14.27 27.56
C LYS A 175 8.33 15.63 28.08
N SER A 176 8.77 16.51 27.17
CA SER A 176 9.12 17.90 27.49
C SER A 176 7.92 18.83 27.49
N ASP A 177 6.75 18.37 27.03
CA ASP A 177 5.55 19.18 26.88
C ASP A 177 4.51 18.82 27.95
N CYS A 178 3.87 19.82 28.54
CA CYS A 178 2.98 19.64 29.70
C CYS A 178 1.57 19.18 29.30
N GLN A 179 1.27 19.14 28.00
CA GLN A 179 -0.04 18.79 27.46
C GLN A 179 -0.11 17.32 27.10
N ASN A 180 -1.13 16.66 27.63
CA ASN A 180 -1.43 15.27 27.40
C ASN A 180 -2.24 15.14 26.10
N SER A 181 -1.62 15.39 24.94
CA SER A 181 -2.26 15.15 23.64
C SER A 181 -2.27 13.66 23.35
N GLU A 182 -3.46 13.09 23.15
CA GLU A 182 -3.63 11.69 22.80
C GLU A 182 -3.39 11.50 21.30
N ILE A 183 -2.27 10.86 20.96
CA ILE A 183 -1.84 10.63 19.56
C ILE A 183 -1.78 9.13 19.29
N HIS A 184 -2.60 8.70 18.35
CA HIS A 184 -2.67 7.34 17.82
C HIS A 184 -1.99 7.26 16.46
N TYR A 185 -1.47 6.08 16.12
CA TYR A 185 -0.82 5.82 14.84
C TYR A 185 -1.51 4.62 14.21
N ALA A 186 -1.91 4.72 12.95
CA ALA A 186 -2.30 3.54 12.19
C ALA A 186 -1.08 2.64 11.95
N GLU A 187 -1.34 1.33 11.93
CA GLU A 187 -0.37 0.31 11.57
C GLU A 187 -0.45 0.02 10.07
N VAL A 188 0.67 -0.34 9.47
CA VAL A 188 0.73 -0.75 8.07
C VAL A 188 0.46 -2.26 7.99
N LEU A 189 -0.47 -2.66 7.12
CA LEU A 189 -0.73 -4.07 6.83
C LEU A 189 0.55 -4.74 6.29
N CYS A 190 0.70 -6.03 6.57
CA CYS A 190 1.87 -6.79 6.13
C CYS A 190 2.07 -6.68 4.62
N SER A 191 3.32 -6.60 4.19
CA SER A 191 3.71 -6.62 2.77
C SER A 191 3.30 -7.91 2.05
N GLU A 192 2.89 -8.95 2.76
CA GLU A 192 2.41 -10.21 2.20
C GLU A 192 0.89 -10.26 2.15
N MET A 193 0.35 -10.57 0.98
CA MET A 193 -1.08 -10.83 0.78
C MET A 193 -1.29 -12.22 0.24
N SER A 194 -2.22 -12.94 0.87
CA SER A 194 -2.71 -14.23 0.39
C SER A 194 -4.03 -14.03 -0.35
N PRO A 195 -4.34 -14.88 -1.34
CA PRO A 195 -5.63 -14.83 -2.02
C PRO A 195 -6.78 -15.04 -1.06
N SER A 196 -7.81 -14.22 -1.19
CA SER A 196 -9.08 -14.40 -0.51
C SER A 196 -9.78 -15.59 -1.17
N SER A 197 -9.91 -16.73 -0.50
CA SER A 197 -10.57 -17.89 -1.09
C SER A 197 -12.02 -17.52 -1.46
N SER A 198 -12.37 -17.56 -2.75
CA SER A 198 -13.76 -17.57 -3.19
C SER A 198 -14.36 -18.96 -2.89
N SER A 199 -14.59 -19.25 -1.62
CA SER A 199 -15.50 -20.33 -1.22
C SER A 199 -16.84 -19.69 -0.91
N THR A 200 -17.83 -20.01 -1.74
CA THR A 200 -19.26 -19.92 -1.40
C THR A 200 -19.48 -20.32 0.06
N ALA A 201 -19.97 -19.39 0.88
CA ALA A 201 -20.47 -19.65 2.22
C ALA A 201 -21.49 -18.57 2.63
N GLU A 202 -22.60 -18.52 1.90
CA GLU A 202 -23.88 -18.51 2.61
C GLU A 202 -23.97 -19.86 3.37
N GLU A 203 -24.20 -19.80 4.68
CA GLU A 203 -24.56 -20.90 5.59
C GLU A 203 -23.47 -21.96 5.87
N GLN A 204 -23.25 -22.50 7.08
CA GLN A 204 -23.87 -22.45 8.40
C GLN A 204 -22.86 -23.13 9.35
N CYS A 205 -22.64 -22.62 10.58
CA CYS A 205 -22.25 -23.49 11.69
C CYS A 205 -23.46 -23.60 12.63
N SER A 206 -24.00 -24.81 12.64
CA SER A 206 -25.26 -25.24 13.21
C SER A 206 -25.33 -25.01 14.74
N GLN A 207 -26.47 -24.52 15.26
CA GLN A 207 -27.48 -25.40 15.87
C GLN A 207 -28.74 -24.66 16.40
N SER A 208 -29.87 -25.10 15.86
CA SER A 208 -31.19 -25.36 16.48
C SER A 208 -32.21 -24.24 16.76
N ASN A 209 -33.32 -24.39 16.02
CA ASN A 209 -34.75 -24.27 16.37
C ASN A 209 -35.43 -22.90 16.46
N GLY A 210 -36.37 -22.65 15.52
CA GLY A 210 -37.57 -21.84 15.78
C GLY A 210 -38.19 -21.07 14.61
N SER A 211 -38.96 -21.77 13.76
CA SER A 211 -40.19 -21.35 13.03
C SER A 211 -40.36 -19.93 12.44
N THR A 212 -40.51 -19.88 11.11
CA THR A 212 -41.50 -19.13 10.27
C THR A 212 -42.05 -17.78 10.73
N HIS A 213 -41.83 -16.72 9.94
CA HIS A 213 -42.85 -16.08 9.09
C HIS A 213 -42.25 -14.94 8.23
N ASN A 214 -42.70 -14.84 6.98
CA ASN A 214 -42.46 -13.72 6.06
C ASN A 214 -43.14 -12.45 6.58
N ASP A 215 -42.51 -11.28 6.43
CA ASP A 215 -43.18 -10.03 6.05
C ASP A 215 -42.18 -8.91 5.70
N GLY A 216 -42.46 -8.23 4.57
CA GLY A 216 -42.27 -6.79 4.40
C GLY A 216 -40.86 -6.23 4.18
N LEU A 217 -40.53 -5.93 2.91
CA LEU A 217 -39.62 -4.83 2.58
C LEU A 217 -40.21 -3.51 3.13
N PRO A 218 -39.37 -2.61 3.63
CA PRO A 218 -39.39 -1.26 3.12
C PRO A 218 -38.02 -0.86 2.58
N ALA A 219 -38.06 -0.25 1.41
CA ALA A 219 -37.00 0.57 0.88
C ALA A 219 -36.72 1.71 1.85
N ASP A 220 -35.46 1.88 2.23
CA ASP A 220 -34.88 3.20 2.42
C ASP A 220 -33.35 3.13 2.32
N ASN A 221 -32.79 4.15 1.70
CA ASN A 221 -31.43 4.27 1.20
C ASN A 221 -30.35 4.04 2.27
N ASP A 222 -29.34 3.22 1.96
CA ASP A 222 -27.96 3.49 2.39
C ASP A 222 -26.91 2.68 1.60
N ASP A 223 -26.67 3.05 0.34
CA ASP A 223 -25.62 2.47 -0.51
C ASP A 223 -24.18 2.90 -0.10
N LEU A 224 -24.02 3.62 1.01
CA LEU A 224 -22.71 3.97 1.59
C LEU A 224 -22.32 3.01 2.73
N ALA A 225 -23.31 2.41 3.42
CA ALA A 225 -23.04 1.49 4.53
C ALA A 225 -22.30 0.22 4.07
N THR A 226 -22.53 -0.21 2.83
CA THR A 226 -21.87 -1.40 2.24
C THR A 226 -20.37 -1.19 1.95
N LEU A 227 -19.95 0.04 1.63
CA LEU A 227 -18.52 0.38 1.47
C LEU A 227 -17.80 0.48 2.83
N VAL A 228 -18.50 1.02 3.84
CA VAL A 228 -17.98 1.09 5.22
C VAL A 228 -17.85 -0.32 5.82
N ASN A 229 -18.75 -1.25 5.46
CA ASN A 229 -18.76 -2.62 5.96
C ASN A 229 -17.51 -3.44 5.57
N ASN A 230 -16.82 -3.08 4.48
CA ASN A 230 -15.53 -3.69 4.11
C ASN A 230 -14.33 -3.09 4.86
N CYS A 231 -14.51 -1.95 5.53
CA CYS A 231 -13.44 -1.26 6.23
C CYS A 231 -13.42 -1.59 7.72
N CYS A 232 -14.51 -2.07 8.32
CA CYS A 232 -14.61 -2.22 9.77
C CYS A 232 -15.07 -3.60 10.27
N ASN A 233 -14.33 -4.17 11.23
CA ASN A 233 -14.72 -5.37 11.98
C ASN A 233 -14.72 -5.07 13.49
N VAL A 234 -15.70 -5.60 14.23
CA VAL A 234 -15.80 -5.43 15.69
C VAL A 234 -15.11 -6.59 16.40
N GLU A 235 -14.13 -6.30 17.26
CA GLU A 235 -13.40 -7.26 18.08
C GLU A 235 -13.45 -6.79 19.56
N GLY A 236 -14.32 -7.41 20.36
CA GLY A 236 -14.49 -7.04 21.77
C GLY A 236 -14.99 -5.59 21.93
N SER A 237 -14.30 -4.80 22.74
CA SER A 237 -14.62 -3.38 23.01
C SER A 237 -13.99 -2.40 22.01
N THR A 238 -13.45 -2.89 20.89
CA THR A 238 -12.82 -2.05 19.86
C THR A 238 -13.37 -2.35 18.48
N ARG A 239 -13.46 -1.30 17.64
CA ARG A 239 -13.73 -1.42 16.20
C ARG A 239 -12.41 -1.28 15.46
N LYS A 240 -12.04 -2.30 14.70
CA LYS A 240 -10.88 -2.29 13.80
C LYS A 240 -11.30 -1.66 12.49
N TYR A 241 -10.52 -0.71 12.00
CA TYR A 241 -10.67 -0.08 10.69
C TYR A 241 -9.51 -0.50 9.78
N ASN A 242 -9.76 -0.57 8.48
CA ASN A 242 -8.77 -0.83 7.44
C ASN A 242 -9.07 0.02 6.22
N LEU A 243 -8.08 0.75 5.70
CA LEU A 243 -8.22 1.52 4.46
C LEU A 243 -6.86 1.72 3.81
N GLY A 244 -6.74 1.40 2.53
CA GLY A 244 -5.53 1.68 1.73
C GLY A 244 -4.25 1.07 2.29
N GLY A 245 -4.30 -0.13 2.86
CA GLY A 245 -3.14 -0.77 3.47
C GLY A 245 -2.84 -0.34 4.92
N LEU A 246 -3.61 0.57 5.49
CA LEU A 246 -3.52 0.97 6.90
C LEU A 246 -4.57 0.25 7.73
N THR A 247 -4.25 -0.03 9.00
CA THR A 247 -5.20 -0.52 9.99
C THR A 247 -5.05 0.21 11.32
N TRP A 248 -6.17 0.49 11.98
CA TRP A 248 -6.18 1.10 13.31
C TRP A 248 -7.38 0.60 14.10
N ARG A 249 -7.41 0.88 15.40
CA ARG A 249 -8.51 0.52 16.28
C ARG A 249 -9.00 1.75 17.02
N VAL A 250 -10.32 1.83 17.17
CA VAL A 250 -11.02 2.87 17.94
C VAL A 250 -11.93 2.17 18.93
N SER A 251 -12.17 2.77 20.10
CA SER A 251 -13.11 2.20 21.08
C SER A 251 -14.51 2.07 20.48
N THR A 252 -15.28 1.07 20.89
CA THR A 252 -16.69 0.94 20.47
C THR A 252 -17.57 2.09 20.95
N ASP A 253 -17.12 2.85 21.96
CA ASP A 253 -17.85 3.99 22.51
C ASP A 253 -17.50 5.31 21.80
N GLU A 254 -16.49 5.30 20.93
CA GLU A 254 -16.02 6.47 20.18
C GLU A 254 -16.46 6.38 18.70
N LYS A 255 -16.42 7.52 18.02
CA LYS A 255 -16.65 7.63 16.58
C LYS A 255 -15.43 8.23 15.92
N MET A 256 -15.24 7.91 14.63
CA MET A 256 -14.16 8.52 13.85
C MET A 256 -14.25 10.06 13.84
N ASP A 257 -15.47 10.62 13.81
CA ASP A 257 -15.74 12.06 13.86
C ASP A 257 -15.15 12.76 15.11
N ASP A 258 -14.89 11.99 16.18
CA ASP A 258 -14.28 12.48 17.42
C ASP A 258 -12.75 12.65 17.29
N TYR A 259 -12.15 12.16 16.21
CA TYR A 259 -10.72 12.23 15.94
C TYR A 259 -10.38 13.34 14.93
N LEU A 260 -9.18 13.90 15.08
CA LEU A 260 -8.51 14.63 14.00
C LEU A 260 -7.62 13.66 13.24
N LEU A 261 -7.74 13.62 11.91
CA LEU A 261 -6.88 12.80 11.06
C LEU A 261 -5.66 13.60 10.64
N TYR A 262 -4.46 13.12 10.95
CA TYR A 262 -3.22 13.73 10.48
C TYR A 262 -2.60 12.88 9.39
N TRP A 263 -2.57 13.37 8.15
CA TRP A 263 -2.12 12.59 6.99
C TRP A 263 -0.68 12.91 6.58
N ILE A 264 0.20 11.92 6.59
CA ILE A 264 1.58 12.01 6.13
C ILE A 264 1.67 11.38 4.73
N GLY A 265 1.61 12.22 3.70
CA GLY A 265 1.78 11.79 2.32
C GLY A 265 1.32 12.82 1.31
N GLN A 266 1.55 12.53 0.04
CA GLN A 266 1.11 13.40 -1.05
C GLN A 266 -0.41 13.40 -1.20
N ASP A 267 -0.93 14.41 -1.91
CA ASP A 267 -2.33 14.51 -2.34
C ASP A 267 -2.61 13.51 -3.47
N ASN A 268 -2.66 12.23 -3.13
CA ASN A 268 -2.85 11.12 -4.07
C ASN A 268 -4.17 10.38 -3.82
N SER A 269 -4.40 9.28 -4.53
CA SER A 269 -5.63 8.49 -4.40
C SER A 269 -5.83 7.89 -3.01
N ALA A 270 -4.76 7.56 -2.27
CA ALA A 270 -4.89 7.09 -0.89
C ALA A 270 -5.41 8.19 0.03
N PHE A 271 -4.88 9.41 -0.10
CA PHE A 271 -5.39 10.56 0.64
C PHE A 271 -6.85 10.86 0.29
N ALA A 272 -7.18 10.91 -1.00
CA ALA A 272 -8.54 11.17 -1.45
C ALA A 272 -9.54 10.14 -0.89
N ASN A 273 -9.16 8.86 -0.85
CA ASN A 273 -10.00 7.81 -0.26
C ASN A 273 -10.21 8.05 1.24
N ILE A 274 -9.17 8.37 2.01
CA ILE A 274 -9.30 8.70 3.44
C ILE A 274 -10.23 9.90 3.64
N ALA A 275 -10.01 10.98 2.89
CA ALA A 275 -10.80 12.20 3.02
C ALA A 275 -12.27 12.00 2.63
N LEU A 276 -12.55 11.18 1.62
CA LEU A 276 -13.91 10.86 1.20
C LEU A 276 -14.61 9.91 2.19
N THR A 277 -13.91 8.89 2.69
CA THR A 277 -14.46 7.92 3.66
C THR A 277 -14.74 8.56 5.02
N PHE A 278 -13.86 9.45 5.48
CA PHE A 278 -13.98 10.13 6.76
C PHE A 278 -14.24 11.63 6.59
N ASN A 279 -15.17 11.96 5.70
CA ASN A 279 -15.49 13.34 5.31
C ASN A 279 -16.05 14.25 6.42
N LYS A 280 -16.33 13.69 7.60
CA LYS A 280 -16.75 14.43 8.81
C LYS A 280 -15.60 14.72 9.77
N CYS A 281 -14.43 14.12 9.55
CA CYS A 281 -13.26 14.36 10.39
C CYS A 281 -12.53 15.63 9.95
N ASP A 282 -11.93 16.33 10.92
CA ASP A 282 -10.97 17.38 10.61
C ASP A 282 -9.67 16.73 10.13
N ILE A 283 -9.07 17.27 9.06
CA ILE A 283 -7.84 16.73 8.47
C ILE A 283 -6.71 17.73 8.61
N GLY A 284 -5.70 17.36 9.40
CA GLY A 284 -4.41 18.05 9.48
C GLY A 284 -3.44 17.52 8.43
N LEU A 285 -2.70 18.43 7.80
CA LEU A 285 -1.66 18.10 6.83
C LEU A 285 -0.30 18.67 7.28
N PRO A 286 0.80 17.95 7.04
CA PRO A 286 2.13 18.53 7.12
C PRO A 286 2.24 19.73 6.16
N SER A 287 2.86 20.83 6.61
CA SER A 287 3.27 21.97 5.78
C SER A 287 3.88 21.57 4.42
N SER A 288 3.55 22.25 3.33
CA SER A 288 4.01 21.89 1.98
C SER A 288 5.54 21.79 1.78
N SER A 289 6.36 22.27 2.73
CA SER A 289 7.81 22.09 2.76
C SER A 289 8.32 20.67 3.11
N PHE A 290 7.44 19.71 3.41
CA PHE A 290 7.82 18.35 3.83
C PHE A 290 8.24 17.40 2.70
N TYR A 291 7.70 17.60 1.50
CA TYR A 291 7.88 16.72 0.35
C TYR A 291 8.94 17.31 -0.59
N GLY A 292 10.19 17.40 -0.10
CA GLY A 292 11.34 17.89 -0.84
C GLY A 292 11.91 16.89 -1.83
#